data_AF-A0A268NT55-F1
#
_entry.id   AF-A0A268NT55-F1
#
_cell.length_a   1.000
_cell.length_b   1.000
_cell.length_c   1.000
_cell.angle_alpha   90.00
_cell.angle_beta   90.00
_cell.angle_gamma   90.00
#
_symmetry.space_group_name_H-M   'P 1'
#
loop_
_entity.id
_entity.type
_entity.pdbx_description
1 polymer ?
#
loop_
_entity_poly.entity_id
_entity_poly.type
_entity_poly.pdbx_seq_one_letter_code
_entity_poly.pdbx_strand_id
1 'polypeptide(L)'
;MGKLLSRQGFKYYFSEFSVQKNGSVYKVERLTFFDSASFTRNYLFECYQSHSYDDASSMSYQNCYRFMYQLQHGCLYLAQAQIAPFAIKPMLLFYGLSQLIKSCVLSVDPYYPENAAVLAHGITTRKRKKQGYSFLDDEVKEQRNGLYPHMIKKLFHMEHSENKYTMKALLKQLPDMHACFAFLVNEEPFMKGKWAATDRMVFEPILLDLYHMTASRFQQYALEQMRKLVPKTQAITVVETKQQVEIRFANAQAARNAAPPFHFDKDGSPLIHRLKANHLPLPELAIYYLVLYNLSMICRYETEWWGERIHTMDCDEIPFIKQFLETVQARTKKLIERQLFQ
;
A
#
# COMPACT_ATOMS: atom_id res chain seq x y z
N MET A 1 10.59 -16.20 7.61
CA MET A 1 9.98 -17.54 7.75
C MET A 1 8.49 -17.34 7.48
N GLY A 2 7.95 -17.87 6.38
CA GLY A 2 6.51 -17.73 6.09
C GLY A 2 5.69 -18.46 7.16
N LYS A 3 4.50 -17.95 7.50
CA LYS A 3 3.56 -18.62 8.41
C LYS A 3 3.27 -20.03 7.87
N LEU A 4 3.35 -21.09 8.66
CA LEU A 4 3.01 -22.44 8.18
C LEU A 4 1.57 -22.73 8.61
N LEU A 5 0.64 -22.80 7.66
CA LEU A 5 -0.65 -23.45 7.92
C LEU A 5 -0.46 -24.95 7.69
N SER A 6 -0.95 -25.76 8.63
CA SER A 6 -1.04 -27.21 8.44
C SER A 6 -2.50 -27.65 8.53
N ARG A 7 -2.99 -28.34 7.49
CA ARG A 7 -4.31 -28.95 7.49
C ARG A 7 -4.26 -30.26 6.73
N GLN A 8 -4.70 -31.36 7.34
CA GLN A 8 -4.82 -32.68 6.69
C GLN A 8 -3.54 -33.13 5.93
N GLY A 9 -2.36 -32.90 6.49
CA GLY A 9 -1.08 -33.28 5.86
C GLY A 9 -0.55 -32.32 4.79
N PHE A 10 -1.29 -31.26 4.44
CA PHE A 10 -0.78 -30.18 3.58
C PHE A 10 0.05 -29.18 4.40
N LYS A 11 1.28 -28.93 3.96
CA LYS A 11 2.13 -27.84 4.45
C LYS A 11 2.06 -26.67 3.47
N TYR A 12 1.50 -25.54 3.90
CA TYR A 12 1.44 -24.33 3.08
C TYR A 12 2.66 -23.45 3.39
N TYR A 13 3.60 -23.36 2.44
CA TYR A 13 4.78 -22.48 2.57
C TYR A 13 4.49 -21.13 1.90
N PHE A 14 4.18 -20.11 2.71
CA PHE A 14 3.82 -18.79 2.19
C PHE A 14 4.99 -18.02 1.57
N SER A 15 6.23 -18.48 1.72
CA SER A 15 7.41 -17.84 1.13
C SER A 15 7.61 -18.15 -0.36
N GLU A 16 7.00 -19.21 -0.92
CA GLU A 16 7.32 -19.70 -2.28
C GLU A 16 6.13 -19.90 -3.23
N PHE A 17 4.92 -19.42 -2.87
CA PHE A 17 3.76 -19.34 -3.80
C PHE A 17 3.50 -20.64 -4.60
N SER A 18 3.67 -21.78 -3.95
CA SER A 18 3.42 -23.10 -4.52
C SER A 18 2.75 -23.97 -3.47
N VAL A 19 1.62 -24.59 -3.83
CA VAL A 19 1.13 -25.73 -3.05
C VAL A 19 1.99 -26.90 -3.46
N GLN A 20 2.75 -27.46 -2.53
CA GLN A 20 3.54 -28.67 -2.76
C GLN A 20 2.73 -29.89 -2.33
N LYS A 21 2.40 -30.76 -3.29
CA LYS A 21 1.82 -32.08 -3.02
C LYS A 21 2.62 -33.11 -3.82
N ASN A 22 3.22 -34.08 -3.13
CA ASN A 22 3.99 -35.17 -3.76
C ASN A 22 5.05 -34.66 -4.78
N GLY A 23 5.75 -33.57 -4.46
CA GLY A 23 6.76 -32.96 -5.34
C GLY A 23 6.22 -32.06 -6.47
N SER A 24 4.90 -31.93 -6.63
CA SER A 24 4.29 -31.04 -7.62
C SER A 24 3.98 -29.66 -7.04
N VAL A 25 4.29 -28.60 -7.80
CA VAL A 25 4.06 -27.19 -7.47
C VAL A 25 2.82 -26.68 -8.19
N TYR A 26 1.78 -26.30 -7.45
CA TYR A 26 0.58 -25.66 -8.02
C TYR A 26 0.58 -24.15 -7.76
N LYS A 27 0.41 -23.35 -8.83
CA LYS A 27 0.10 -21.93 -8.72
C LYS A 27 -1.40 -21.77 -8.49
N VAL A 28 -1.78 -21.39 -7.28
CA VAL A 28 -3.17 -21.07 -6.93
C VAL A 28 -3.25 -19.58 -6.61
N GLU A 29 -4.28 -18.91 -7.09
CA GLU A 29 -4.57 -17.53 -6.69
C GLU A 29 -4.87 -17.49 -5.18
N ARG A 30 -4.02 -16.85 -4.37
CA ARG A 30 -4.06 -17.02 -2.90
C ARG A 30 -5.39 -16.62 -2.27
N LEU A 31 -6.07 -15.63 -2.85
CA LEU A 31 -7.35 -15.16 -2.32
C LEU A 31 -8.49 -16.18 -2.48
N THR A 32 -8.40 -17.13 -3.42
CA THR A 32 -9.46 -18.15 -3.61
C THR A 32 -9.49 -19.19 -2.49
N PHE A 33 -8.44 -19.29 -1.67
CA PHE A 33 -8.50 -20.09 -0.45
C PHE A 33 -9.61 -19.64 0.49
N PHE A 34 -9.91 -18.34 0.49
CA PHE A 34 -10.96 -17.77 1.32
C PHE A 34 -12.38 -18.04 0.79
N ASP A 35 -12.55 -18.68 -0.37
CA ASP A 35 -13.84 -19.20 -0.79
C ASP A 35 -14.28 -20.40 0.07
N SER A 36 -13.34 -21.02 0.80
CA SER A 36 -13.66 -22.05 1.79
C SER A 36 -13.90 -21.44 3.17
N ALA A 37 -15.14 -21.48 3.65
CA ALA A 37 -15.49 -21.05 5.01
C ALA A 37 -14.64 -21.77 6.09
N SER A 38 -14.30 -23.03 5.86
CA SER A 38 -13.44 -23.78 6.78
C SER A 38 -12.00 -23.25 6.82
N PHE A 39 -11.44 -22.85 5.68
CA PHE A 39 -10.12 -22.21 5.63
C PHE A 39 -10.17 -20.83 6.28
N THR A 40 -11.15 -20.00 5.89
CA THR A 40 -11.30 -18.63 6.40
C THR A 40 -11.47 -18.61 7.90
N ARG A 41 -12.28 -19.50 8.47
CA ARG A 41 -12.47 -19.59 9.92
C ARG A 41 -11.18 -19.94 10.64
N ASN A 42 -10.44 -20.94 10.15
CA ASN A 42 -9.16 -21.32 10.75
C ASN A 42 -8.14 -20.18 10.65
N TYR A 43 -8.08 -19.51 9.50
CA TYR A 43 -7.23 -18.34 9.31
C TYR A 43 -7.55 -17.23 10.32
N LEU A 44 -8.83 -16.85 10.45
CA LEU A 44 -9.25 -15.81 11.41
C LEU A 44 -9.00 -16.23 12.85
N PHE A 45 -9.25 -17.50 13.19
CA PHE A 45 -8.96 -18.04 14.51
C PHE A 45 -7.49 -17.87 14.88
N GLU A 46 -6.57 -18.26 14.00
CA GLU A 46 -5.14 -18.10 14.24
C GLU A 46 -4.72 -16.64 14.34
N CYS A 47 -5.30 -15.77 13.51
CA CYS A 47 -5.07 -14.35 13.60
C CYS A 47 -5.53 -13.77 14.94
N TYR A 48 -6.73 -14.12 15.41
CA TYR A 48 -7.24 -13.61 16.69
C TYR A 48 -6.47 -14.18 17.88
N GLN A 49 -6.07 -15.46 17.81
CA GLN A 49 -5.22 -16.08 18.82
C GLN A 49 -3.85 -15.39 18.90
N SER A 50 -3.23 -15.05 17.77
CA SER A 50 -1.93 -14.35 17.77
C SER A 50 -1.98 -12.93 18.31
N HIS A 51 -3.18 -12.33 18.36
CA HIS A 51 -3.45 -11.02 18.97
C HIS A 51 -4.00 -11.13 20.39
N SER A 52 -4.00 -12.35 20.97
CA SER A 52 -4.42 -12.61 22.36
C SER A 52 -5.88 -12.22 22.67
N TYR A 53 -6.79 -12.42 21.71
CA TYR A 53 -8.23 -12.32 22.00
C TYR A 53 -8.75 -13.61 22.64
N ASP A 54 -9.42 -13.49 23.80
CA ASP A 54 -9.88 -14.64 24.60
C ASP A 54 -10.91 -15.52 23.86
N ASP A 55 -11.83 -14.90 23.11
CA ASP A 55 -12.91 -15.59 22.38
C ASP A 55 -12.60 -15.86 20.89
N ALA A 56 -11.33 -16.07 20.55
CA ALA A 56 -10.87 -16.25 19.16
C ALA A 56 -11.71 -17.24 18.34
N SER A 57 -12.15 -18.35 18.94
CA SER A 57 -13.00 -19.36 18.29
C SER A 57 -14.36 -18.80 17.89
N SER A 58 -15.09 -18.21 18.85
CA SER A 58 -16.40 -17.60 18.62
C SER A 58 -16.31 -16.46 17.60
N MET A 59 -15.33 -15.57 17.77
CA MET A 59 -15.11 -14.43 16.88
C MET A 59 -14.75 -14.85 15.45
N SER A 60 -13.98 -15.94 15.28
CA SER A 60 -13.66 -16.47 13.95
C SER A 60 -14.89 -17.03 13.25
N TYR A 61 -15.82 -17.66 13.99
CA TYR A 61 -17.08 -18.15 13.45
C TYR A 61 -17.96 -16.99 12.99
N GLN A 62 -18.15 -15.99 13.86
CA GLN A 62 -19.00 -14.83 13.59
C GLN A 62 -18.50 -14.00 12.40
N ASN A 63 -17.18 -13.76 12.32
CA ASN A 63 -16.60 -12.93 11.26
C ASN A 63 -16.30 -13.68 9.96
N CYS A 64 -16.36 -15.01 9.93
CA CYS A 64 -16.00 -15.83 8.77
C CYS A 64 -16.66 -15.35 7.48
N TYR A 65 -18.00 -15.39 7.40
CA TYR A 65 -18.71 -15.03 6.19
C TYR A 65 -18.57 -13.55 5.85
N ARG A 66 -18.51 -12.70 6.86
CA ARG A 66 -18.33 -11.27 6.64
C ARG A 66 -16.98 -10.97 6.00
N PHE A 67 -15.90 -11.58 6.47
CA PHE A 67 -14.60 -11.49 5.83
C PHE A 67 -14.67 -11.98 4.38
N MET A 68 -15.28 -13.15 4.13
CA MET A 68 -15.40 -13.73 2.80
C MET A 68 -16.13 -12.80 1.83
N TYR A 69 -17.30 -12.28 2.23
CA TYR A 69 -18.08 -11.40 1.35
C TYR A 69 -17.40 -10.06 1.09
N GLN A 70 -16.69 -9.50 2.07
CA GLN A 70 -15.88 -8.30 1.84
C GLN A 70 -14.78 -8.55 0.81
N LEU A 71 -14.07 -9.67 0.92
CA LEU A 71 -13.02 -10.05 -0.01
C LEU A 71 -13.57 -10.32 -1.41
N GLN A 72 -14.65 -11.10 -1.52
CA GLN A 72 -15.33 -11.42 -2.78
C GLN A 72 -15.86 -10.17 -3.48
N HIS A 73 -16.52 -9.27 -2.75
CA HIS A 73 -16.99 -8.00 -3.30
C HIS A 73 -15.81 -7.15 -3.78
N GLY A 74 -14.75 -7.05 -2.98
CA GLY A 74 -13.53 -6.35 -3.36
C GLY A 74 -12.93 -6.85 -4.68
N CYS A 75 -12.78 -8.17 -4.80
CA CYS A 75 -12.30 -8.82 -6.03
C CYS A 75 -13.23 -8.59 -7.22
N LEU A 76 -14.56 -8.66 -7.01
CA LEU A 76 -15.54 -8.37 -8.05
C LEU A 76 -15.40 -6.94 -8.59
N TYR A 77 -15.30 -5.95 -7.70
CA TYR A 77 -15.09 -4.55 -8.09
C TYR A 77 -13.80 -4.35 -8.89
N LEU A 78 -12.69 -4.99 -8.48
CA LEU A 78 -11.43 -4.92 -9.24
C LEU A 78 -11.57 -5.56 -10.63
N ALA A 79 -12.25 -6.70 -10.74
CA ALA A 79 -12.50 -7.35 -12.02
C ALA A 79 -13.37 -6.49 -12.95
N GLN A 80 -14.42 -5.85 -12.42
CA GLN A 80 -15.24 -4.92 -13.18
C GLN A 80 -14.46 -3.66 -13.58
N ALA A 81 -13.62 -3.13 -12.68
CA ALA A 81 -12.76 -1.99 -12.98
C ALA A 81 -11.80 -2.26 -14.14
N GLN A 82 -11.36 -3.50 -14.33
CA GLN A 82 -10.46 -3.87 -15.42
C GLN A 82 -11.07 -3.66 -16.80
N ILE A 83 -12.35 -3.96 -16.96
CA ILE A 83 -13.09 -3.83 -18.23
C ILE A 83 -13.87 -2.52 -18.34
N ALA A 84 -13.99 -1.77 -17.24
CA ALA A 84 -14.77 -0.55 -17.22
C ALA A 84 -14.12 0.60 -18.00
N PRO A 85 -14.94 1.47 -18.64
CA PRO A 85 -14.47 2.72 -19.22
C PRO A 85 -13.72 3.58 -18.18
N PHE A 86 -12.76 4.37 -18.65
CA PHE A 86 -11.96 5.27 -17.81
C PHE A 86 -12.81 6.17 -16.90
N ALA A 87 -13.95 6.65 -17.40
CA ALA A 87 -14.83 7.58 -16.68
C ALA A 87 -15.36 7.03 -15.34
N ILE A 88 -15.60 5.72 -15.22
CA ILE A 88 -16.16 5.11 -13.99
C ILE A 88 -15.16 4.24 -13.24
N LYS A 89 -14.00 3.95 -13.85
CA LYS A 89 -12.95 3.10 -13.28
C LYS A 89 -12.49 3.55 -11.89
N PRO A 90 -12.29 4.85 -11.59
CA PRO A 90 -11.89 5.28 -10.25
C PRO A 90 -12.88 4.88 -9.15
N MET A 91 -14.20 4.99 -9.40
CA MET A 91 -15.20 4.58 -8.41
C MET A 91 -15.09 3.08 -8.11
N LEU A 92 -14.99 2.26 -9.15
CA LEU A 92 -14.91 0.80 -9.00
C LEU A 92 -13.64 0.40 -8.24
N LEU A 93 -12.49 0.98 -8.58
CA LEU A 93 -11.24 0.73 -7.85
C LEU A 93 -11.32 1.20 -6.40
N PHE A 94 -11.91 2.37 -6.12
CA PHE A 94 -12.07 2.87 -4.76
C PHE A 94 -12.95 1.95 -3.90
N TYR A 95 -14.13 1.58 -4.39
CA TYR A 95 -15.03 0.70 -3.64
C TYR A 95 -14.45 -0.72 -3.52
N GLY A 96 -13.78 -1.23 -4.56
CA GLY A 96 -13.07 -2.50 -4.50
C GLY A 96 -11.99 -2.52 -3.43
N LEU A 97 -11.07 -1.55 -3.47
CA LEU A 97 -10.02 -1.40 -2.47
C LEU A 97 -10.60 -1.24 -1.06
N SER A 98 -11.68 -0.48 -0.90
CA SER A 98 -12.36 -0.28 0.38
C SER A 98 -12.85 -1.60 0.99
N GLN A 99 -13.45 -2.50 0.21
CA GLN A 99 -13.90 -3.80 0.74
C GLN A 99 -12.72 -4.73 1.05
N LEU A 100 -11.67 -4.73 0.22
CA LEU A 100 -10.47 -5.51 0.48
C LEU A 100 -9.77 -5.04 1.77
N ILE A 101 -9.66 -3.74 2.00
CA ILE A 101 -9.12 -3.19 3.26
C ILE A 101 -9.96 -3.65 4.46
N LYS A 102 -11.30 -3.64 4.36
CA LYS A 102 -12.16 -4.14 5.45
C LYS A 102 -11.90 -5.62 5.76
N SER A 103 -11.59 -6.44 4.75
CA SER A 103 -11.17 -7.82 4.99
C SER A 103 -9.84 -7.90 5.74
N CYS A 104 -8.85 -7.06 5.38
CA CYS A 104 -7.60 -6.97 6.14
C CYS A 104 -7.81 -6.47 7.57
N VAL A 105 -8.68 -5.48 7.79
CA VAL A 105 -9.01 -5.00 9.15
C VAL A 105 -9.63 -6.12 9.98
N LEU A 106 -10.57 -6.88 9.41
CA LEU A 106 -11.17 -8.03 10.08
C LEU A 106 -10.17 -9.14 10.43
N SER A 107 -9.00 -9.22 9.80
CA SER A 107 -7.98 -10.20 10.21
C SER A 107 -7.18 -9.78 11.45
N VAL A 108 -7.24 -8.52 11.87
CA VAL A 108 -6.52 -8.03 13.07
C VAL A 108 -7.45 -7.49 14.17
N ASP A 109 -8.68 -7.13 13.79
CA ASP A 109 -9.71 -6.59 14.69
C ASP A 109 -11.05 -7.33 14.50
N PRO A 110 -11.35 -8.32 15.37
CA PRO A 110 -12.60 -9.06 15.31
C PRO A 110 -13.84 -8.20 15.61
N TYR A 111 -13.67 -7.02 16.22
CA TYR A 111 -14.77 -6.14 16.61
C TYR A 111 -15.15 -5.13 15.53
N TYR A 112 -14.40 -5.05 14.42
CA TYR A 112 -14.72 -4.12 13.35
C TYR A 112 -16.08 -4.48 12.69
N PRO A 113 -17.05 -3.56 12.49
CA PRO A 113 -17.01 -2.17 12.91
C PRO A 113 -17.55 -2.07 14.34
N GLU A 114 -16.75 -1.55 15.25
CA GLU A 114 -17.17 -1.45 16.65
C GLU A 114 -18.41 -0.56 16.82
N ASN A 115 -18.54 0.47 15.96
CA ASN A 115 -19.67 1.38 15.94
C ASN A 115 -19.85 2.03 14.56
N ALA A 116 -20.90 2.83 14.39
CA ALA A 116 -21.20 3.51 13.13
C ALA A 116 -20.12 4.53 12.70
N ALA A 117 -19.32 5.05 13.63
CA ALA A 117 -18.30 6.07 13.30
C ALA A 117 -17.17 5.50 12.42
N VAL A 118 -16.88 4.20 12.51
CA VAL A 118 -15.86 3.54 11.66
C VAL A 118 -16.39 3.06 10.31
N LEU A 119 -17.69 3.29 10.00
CA LEU A 119 -18.29 2.98 8.70
C LEU A 119 -18.05 4.07 7.65
N ALA A 120 -17.81 5.31 8.08
CA ALA A 120 -17.44 6.40 7.18
C ALA A 120 -16.08 6.14 6.50
N HIS A 121 -15.78 6.82 5.39
CA HIS A 121 -14.47 6.69 4.73
C HIS A 121 -13.30 7.16 5.62
N GLY A 122 -13.56 8.13 6.50
CA GLY A 122 -12.56 8.70 7.40
C GLY A 122 -11.58 9.66 6.76
N ILE A 123 -11.95 10.18 5.59
CA ILE A 123 -11.23 11.19 4.82
C ILE A 123 -12.24 12.11 4.14
N THR A 124 -11.84 13.34 3.86
CA THR A 124 -12.64 14.31 3.13
C THR A 124 -11.81 15.04 2.08
N THR A 125 -12.47 15.52 1.05
CA THR A 125 -11.92 16.44 0.06
C THR A 125 -12.78 17.70 0.04
N ARG A 126 -12.29 18.77 -0.59
CA ARG A 126 -13.10 19.99 -0.76
C ARG A 126 -14.36 19.65 -1.57
N LYS A 127 -15.53 19.99 -1.01
CA LYS A 127 -16.86 19.68 -1.58
C LYS A 127 -17.17 20.40 -2.90
N ARG A 128 -16.60 21.58 -3.11
CA ARG A 128 -16.76 22.37 -4.34
C ARG A 128 -15.37 22.71 -4.86
N LYS A 129 -15.07 22.33 -6.09
CA LYS A 129 -13.83 22.75 -6.74
C LYS A 129 -13.93 24.21 -7.17
N LYS A 130 -12.82 24.95 -7.00
CA LYS A 130 -12.74 26.37 -7.39
C LYS A 130 -12.43 26.47 -8.90
N GLN A 131 -12.65 27.65 -9.47
CA GLN A 131 -12.13 27.97 -10.80
C GLN A 131 -10.60 27.78 -10.82
N GLY A 132 -10.07 27.19 -11.90
CA GLY A 132 -8.66 26.81 -11.99
C GLY A 132 -8.29 25.58 -11.16
N TYR A 133 -9.24 24.66 -10.95
CA TYR A 133 -8.98 23.40 -10.26
C TYR A 133 -7.92 22.57 -10.98
N SER A 134 -6.90 22.13 -10.22
CA SER A 134 -5.89 21.15 -10.60
C SER A 134 -6.03 19.93 -9.69
N PHE A 135 -6.08 18.74 -10.29
CA PHE A 135 -6.03 17.49 -9.56
C PHE A 135 -4.75 17.34 -8.74
N LEU A 136 -3.58 17.67 -9.31
CA LEU A 136 -2.29 17.50 -8.62
C LEU A 136 -2.20 18.36 -7.35
N ASP A 137 -2.80 19.56 -7.37
CA ASP A 137 -2.83 20.48 -6.22
C ASP A 137 -4.02 20.25 -5.28
N ASP A 138 -4.95 19.35 -5.63
CA ASP A 138 -6.08 19.02 -4.77
C ASP A 138 -5.64 18.27 -3.52
N GLU A 139 -6.45 18.40 -2.46
CA GLU A 139 -6.11 17.91 -1.14
C GLU A 139 -7.14 16.91 -0.63
N VAL A 140 -6.63 15.92 0.10
CA VAL A 140 -7.41 15.05 0.98
C VAL A 140 -7.01 15.30 2.43
N LYS A 141 -8.00 15.39 3.32
CA LYS A 141 -7.80 15.58 4.77
C LYS A 141 -8.26 14.34 5.53
N GLU A 142 -7.39 13.82 6.39
CA GLU A 142 -7.72 12.77 7.37
C GLU A 142 -8.80 13.25 8.35
N GLN A 143 -9.73 12.36 8.71
CA GLN A 143 -10.74 12.59 9.74
C GLN A 143 -10.45 11.74 10.96
N ARG A 144 -10.98 12.15 12.12
CA ARG A 144 -10.80 11.43 13.40
C ARG A 144 -11.36 10.01 13.39
N ASN A 145 -12.48 9.80 12.71
CA ASN A 145 -13.20 8.53 12.67
C ASN A 145 -13.41 8.07 11.24
N GLY A 146 -13.49 6.76 11.03
CA GLY A 146 -13.79 6.14 9.74
C GLY A 146 -12.83 4.99 9.42
N LEU A 147 -12.99 4.42 8.23
CA LEU A 147 -12.20 3.29 7.77
C LEU A 147 -10.71 3.63 7.68
N TYR A 148 -10.35 4.78 7.09
CA TYR A 148 -8.95 5.17 6.94
C TYR A 148 -8.18 5.28 8.27
N PRO A 149 -8.59 6.11 9.25
CA PRO A 149 -7.86 6.20 10.53
C PRO A 149 -7.86 4.87 11.29
N HIS A 150 -8.93 4.07 11.18
CA HIS A 150 -8.98 2.74 11.78
C HIS A 150 -7.99 1.77 11.12
N MET A 151 -7.90 1.76 9.78
CA MET A 151 -6.95 0.97 9.01
C MET A 151 -5.50 1.34 9.36
N ILE A 152 -5.17 2.63 9.35
CA ILE A 152 -3.83 3.15 9.67
C ILE A 152 -3.39 2.69 11.07
N LYS A 153 -4.29 2.78 12.04
CA LYS A 153 -4.03 2.33 13.41
C LYS A 153 -3.86 0.82 13.51
N LYS A 154 -4.79 0.05 12.95
CA LYS A 154 -4.87 -1.40 13.19
C LYS A 154 -3.92 -2.22 12.32
N LEU A 155 -3.72 -1.83 11.06
CA LEU A 155 -2.85 -2.57 10.13
C LEU A 155 -1.40 -2.08 10.14
N PHE A 156 -1.16 -0.80 10.49
CA PHE A 156 0.16 -0.18 10.34
C PHE A 156 0.70 0.42 11.64
N HIS A 157 -0.04 0.30 12.76
CA HIS A 157 0.37 0.79 14.08
C HIS A 157 0.73 2.28 14.11
N MET A 158 0.13 3.04 13.20
CA MET A 158 0.34 4.48 13.09
C MET A 158 -0.75 5.21 13.87
N GLU A 159 -0.35 6.18 14.68
CA GLU A 159 -1.30 7.03 15.39
C GLU A 159 -2.07 7.95 14.43
N HIS A 160 -3.28 8.30 14.83
CA HIS A 160 -4.09 9.22 14.05
C HIS A 160 -3.45 10.61 14.01
N SER A 161 -3.48 11.22 12.84
CA SER A 161 -3.08 12.59 12.59
C SER A 161 -4.14 13.29 11.74
N GLU A 162 -4.46 14.56 11.98
CA GLU A 162 -5.36 15.32 11.08
C GLU A 162 -4.62 15.88 9.85
N ASN A 163 -3.79 15.03 9.24
CA ASN A 163 -2.93 15.45 8.14
C ASN A 163 -3.73 15.80 6.89
N LYS A 164 -3.14 16.68 6.08
CA LYS A 164 -3.57 17.01 4.72
C LYS A 164 -2.48 16.61 3.75
N TYR A 165 -2.87 16.00 2.65
CA TYR A 165 -1.93 15.65 1.57
C TYR A 165 -2.47 16.13 0.24
N THR A 166 -1.58 16.71 -0.57
CA THR A 166 -1.86 16.98 -1.98
C THR A 166 -1.75 15.69 -2.79
N MET A 167 -2.48 15.61 -3.91
CA MET A 167 -2.35 14.45 -4.81
C MET A 167 -0.93 14.34 -5.36
N LYS A 168 -0.27 15.46 -5.66
CA LYS A 168 1.14 15.51 -6.06
C LYS A 168 2.04 14.85 -5.02
N ALA A 169 1.89 15.17 -3.73
CA ALA A 169 2.70 14.59 -2.66
C ALA A 169 2.46 13.07 -2.52
N LEU A 170 1.21 12.62 -2.64
CA LEU A 170 0.85 11.21 -2.57
C LEU A 170 1.39 10.40 -3.76
N LEU A 171 1.17 10.88 -4.98
CA LEU A 171 1.65 10.21 -6.20
C LEU A 171 3.17 10.14 -6.25
N LYS A 172 3.86 11.13 -5.69
CA LYS A 172 5.33 11.17 -5.62
C LYS A 172 5.92 10.02 -4.78
N GLN A 173 5.13 9.38 -3.91
CA GLN A 173 5.56 8.23 -3.11
C GLN A 173 5.64 6.93 -3.92
N LEU A 174 5.09 6.90 -5.13
CA LEU A 174 4.95 5.69 -5.94
C LEU A 174 6.02 5.65 -7.04
N PRO A 175 6.94 4.67 -7.04
CA PRO A 175 7.91 4.48 -8.11
C PRO A 175 7.31 4.41 -9.51
N ASP A 176 6.12 3.80 -9.65
CA ASP A 176 5.43 3.69 -10.94
C ASP A 176 5.01 5.06 -11.52
N MET A 177 4.95 6.10 -10.70
CA MET A 177 4.63 7.47 -11.14
C MET A 177 5.86 8.27 -11.56
N HIS A 178 7.07 7.71 -11.42
CA HIS A 178 8.33 8.40 -11.69
C HIS A 178 8.38 9.01 -13.09
N ALA A 179 7.98 8.26 -14.12
CA ALA A 179 7.99 8.75 -15.50
C ALA A 179 7.07 9.97 -15.70
N CYS A 180 5.89 9.99 -15.06
CA CYS A 180 5.00 11.14 -15.13
C CYS A 180 5.67 12.40 -14.54
N PHE A 181 6.35 12.27 -13.40
CA PHE A 181 7.08 13.40 -12.80
C PHE A 181 8.25 13.87 -13.68
N ALA A 182 9.06 12.94 -14.18
CA ALA A 182 10.24 13.24 -14.97
C ALA A 182 9.86 13.94 -16.29
N PHE A 183 8.86 13.43 -17.02
CA PHE A 183 8.55 13.91 -18.35
C PHE A 183 7.54 15.06 -18.41
N LEU A 184 6.59 15.12 -17.46
CA LEU A 184 5.50 16.11 -17.52
C LEU A 184 5.75 17.30 -16.59
N VAL A 185 6.58 17.13 -15.56
CA VAL A 185 6.82 18.18 -14.54
C VAL A 185 8.30 18.51 -14.40
N ASN A 186 9.17 17.82 -15.15
CA ASN A 186 10.64 17.94 -15.07
C ASN A 186 11.16 17.81 -13.63
N GLU A 187 10.53 16.92 -12.85
CA GLU A 187 10.92 16.61 -11.48
C GLU A 187 11.42 15.17 -11.41
N GLU A 188 12.58 14.95 -10.78
CA GLU A 188 13.14 13.63 -10.52
C GLU A 188 12.89 13.23 -9.05
N PRO A 189 11.85 12.43 -8.72
CA PRO A 189 11.50 12.20 -7.33
C PRO A 189 12.45 11.26 -6.60
N PHE A 190 13.08 10.35 -7.33
CA PHE A 190 13.87 9.24 -6.81
C PHE A 190 15.30 9.27 -7.34
N MET A 191 16.25 8.86 -6.50
CA MET A 191 17.58 8.42 -6.89
C MET A 191 17.55 6.90 -7.03
N LYS A 192 18.11 6.40 -8.13
CA LYS A 192 18.24 4.97 -8.40
C LYS A 192 19.54 4.43 -7.81
N GLY A 193 19.43 3.38 -7.01
CA GLY A 193 20.56 2.60 -6.51
C GLY A 193 20.74 1.29 -7.29
N LYS A 194 21.68 0.47 -6.83
CA LYS A 194 21.93 -0.88 -7.37
C LYS A 194 22.08 -1.89 -6.23
N TRP A 195 21.91 -3.16 -6.55
CA TRP A 195 22.25 -4.25 -5.65
C TRP A 195 23.74 -4.59 -5.80
N ALA A 196 24.49 -4.52 -4.70
CA ALA A 196 25.86 -5.06 -4.65
C ALA A 196 25.89 -6.51 -4.14
N ALA A 197 24.89 -6.89 -3.36
CA ALA A 197 24.63 -8.25 -2.89
C ALA A 197 23.12 -8.41 -2.59
N THR A 198 22.66 -9.60 -2.22
CA THR A 198 21.24 -9.85 -1.93
C THR A 198 20.70 -9.09 -0.70
N ASP A 199 21.59 -8.66 0.18
CA ASP A 199 21.34 -7.92 1.42
C ASP A 199 21.96 -6.51 1.43
N ARG A 200 22.47 -6.05 0.27
CA ARG A 200 23.26 -4.81 0.17
C ARG A 200 22.84 -3.96 -1.01
N MET A 201 22.35 -2.76 -0.71
CA MET A 201 22.06 -1.71 -1.68
C MET A 201 23.22 -0.72 -1.73
N VAL A 202 23.48 -0.15 -2.90
CA VAL A 202 24.47 0.93 -3.08
C VAL A 202 23.84 2.09 -3.82
N PHE A 203 24.16 3.29 -3.38
CA PHE A 203 23.73 4.56 -3.97
C PHE A 203 24.94 5.45 -4.26
N GLU A 204 24.76 6.46 -5.10
CA GLU A 204 25.79 7.45 -5.37
C GLU A 204 26.17 8.23 -4.09
N PRO A 205 27.44 8.66 -3.95
CA PRO A 205 27.93 9.34 -2.74
C PRO A 205 27.13 10.59 -2.40
N ILE A 206 26.64 11.30 -3.42
CA ILE A 206 25.84 12.52 -3.29
C ILE A 206 24.54 12.33 -2.50
N LEU A 207 24.09 11.09 -2.26
CA LEU A 207 22.91 10.80 -1.43
C LEU A 207 22.99 11.48 -0.06
N LEU A 208 24.13 11.37 0.61
CA LEU A 208 24.33 11.93 1.95
C LEU A 208 24.32 13.46 1.94
N ASP A 209 24.90 14.06 0.90
CA ASP A 209 24.88 15.51 0.68
C ASP A 209 23.46 16.03 0.44
N LEU A 210 22.66 15.35 -0.39
CA LEU A 210 21.26 15.71 -0.66
C LEU A 210 20.38 15.65 0.59
N TYR A 211 20.71 14.75 1.53
CA TYR A 211 20.00 14.62 2.79
C TYR A 211 20.51 15.60 3.87
N HIS A 212 21.69 16.18 3.63
CA HIS A 212 22.48 16.95 4.59
C HIS A 212 22.73 16.13 5.87
N MET A 213 23.25 14.91 5.71
CA MET A 213 23.46 13.95 6.79
C MET A 213 24.79 13.23 6.63
N THR A 214 25.48 12.95 7.73
CA THR A 214 26.56 11.94 7.76
C THR A 214 25.98 10.54 7.58
N ALA A 215 26.80 9.55 7.23
CA ALA A 215 26.39 8.15 7.15
C ALA A 215 25.67 7.65 8.43
N SER A 216 26.21 7.99 9.61
CA SER A 216 25.62 7.62 10.91
C SER A 216 24.25 8.28 11.14
N ARG A 217 24.10 9.55 10.76
CA ARG A 217 22.82 10.26 10.86
C ARG A 217 21.79 9.71 9.88
N PHE A 218 22.19 9.41 8.65
CA PHE A 218 21.32 8.78 7.66
C PHE A 218 20.86 7.39 8.09
N GLN A 219 21.75 6.58 8.69
CA GLN A 219 21.39 5.28 9.28
C GLN A 219 20.27 5.41 10.31
N GLN A 220 20.40 6.34 11.26
CA GLN A 220 19.37 6.61 12.27
C GLN A 220 18.07 7.03 11.62
N TYR A 221 18.12 8.01 10.70
CA TYR A 221 16.95 8.50 9.98
C TYR A 221 16.20 7.39 9.23
N ALA A 222 16.92 6.59 8.44
CA ALA A 222 16.32 5.54 7.63
C ALA A 222 15.68 4.45 8.53
N LEU A 223 16.36 4.06 9.60
CA LEU A 223 15.83 3.11 10.56
C LEU A 223 14.59 3.66 11.30
N GLU A 224 14.58 4.94 11.67
CA GLU A 224 13.42 5.62 12.25
C GLU A 224 12.23 5.61 11.29
N GLN A 225 12.42 5.95 10.01
CA GLN A 225 11.35 5.95 9.02
C GLN A 225 10.79 4.53 8.80
N MET A 226 11.66 3.52 8.66
CA MET A 226 11.21 2.14 8.49
C MET A 226 10.40 1.65 9.70
N ARG A 227 10.81 2.02 10.92
CA ARG A 227 10.14 1.63 12.17
C ARG A 227 8.77 2.29 12.37
N LYS A 228 8.49 3.43 11.73
CA LYS A 228 7.14 4.02 11.73
C LYS A 228 6.10 3.11 11.08
N LEU A 229 6.51 2.31 10.09
CA LEU A 229 5.64 1.40 9.35
C LEU A 229 5.78 -0.05 9.81
N VAL A 230 6.99 -0.46 10.20
CA VAL A 230 7.30 -1.82 10.66
C VAL A 230 8.11 -1.72 11.96
N PRO A 231 7.46 -1.63 13.13
CA PRO A 231 8.14 -1.35 14.42
C PRO A 231 9.28 -2.32 14.76
N LYS A 232 9.16 -3.59 14.34
CA LYS A 232 10.15 -4.66 14.58
C LYS A 232 11.25 -4.72 13.51
N THR A 233 11.47 -3.65 12.74
CA THR A 233 12.53 -3.58 11.73
C THR A 233 13.92 -3.76 12.36
N GLN A 234 14.69 -4.71 11.79
CA GLN A 234 16.08 -4.98 12.16
C GLN A 234 16.99 -3.79 11.83
N ALA A 235 18.07 -3.63 12.60
CA ALA A 235 19.03 -2.56 12.35
C ALA A 235 19.68 -2.71 10.97
N ILE A 236 20.05 -1.57 10.38
CA ILE A 236 20.82 -1.47 9.15
C ILE A 236 22.17 -0.81 9.45
N THR A 237 23.16 -1.04 8.61
CA THR A 237 24.47 -0.37 8.66
C THR A 237 24.67 0.45 7.41
N VAL A 238 25.10 1.71 7.57
CA VAL A 238 25.40 2.63 6.47
C VAL A 238 26.89 2.92 6.43
N VAL A 239 27.53 2.64 5.30
CA VAL A 239 28.96 2.87 5.10
C VAL A 239 29.16 3.80 3.92
N GLU A 240 29.82 4.92 4.14
CA GLU A 240 30.23 5.83 3.09
C GLU A 240 31.64 5.47 2.60
N THR A 241 31.79 5.47 1.28
CA THR A 241 33.07 5.31 0.59
C THR A 241 33.22 6.46 -0.42
N LYS A 242 34.41 6.63 -0.99
CA LYS A 242 34.61 7.66 -2.03
C LYS A 242 33.72 7.45 -3.26
N GLN A 243 33.30 6.22 -3.53
CA GLN A 243 32.57 5.84 -4.74
C GLN A 243 31.07 5.66 -4.53
N GLN A 244 30.63 5.34 -3.31
CA GLN A 244 29.24 4.98 -3.04
C GLN A 244 28.87 5.05 -1.56
N VAL A 245 27.57 5.06 -1.29
CA VAL A 245 26.96 4.83 0.01
C VAL A 245 26.37 3.43 0.03
N GLU A 246 26.88 2.57 0.90
CA GLU A 246 26.38 1.20 1.07
C GLU A 246 25.36 1.14 2.21
N ILE A 247 24.20 0.53 1.93
CA ILE A 247 23.19 0.17 2.92
C ILE A 247 23.18 -1.34 3.09
N ARG A 248 23.54 -1.82 4.28
CA ARG A 248 23.62 -3.24 4.61
C ARG A 248 22.47 -3.61 5.54
N PHE A 249 21.71 -4.63 5.13
CA PHE A 249 20.62 -5.19 5.91
C PHE A 249 21.07 -6.47 6.61
N ALA A 250 20.37 -6.86 7.67
CA ALA A 250 20.69 -8.08 8.41
C ALA A 250 20.55 -9.37 7.57
N ASN A 251 19.72 -9.36 6.52
CA ASN A 251 19.56 -10.45 5.57
C ASN A 251 18.84 -9.98 4.29
N ALA A 252 18.86 -10.83 3.26
CA ALA A 252 18.23 -10.54 1.97
C ALA A 252 16.72 -10.30 2.05
N GLN A 253 16.01 -10.96 2.97
CA GLN A 253 14.57 -10.78 3.12
C GLN A 253 14.24 -9.40 3.68
N ALA A 254 15.01 -8.94 4.68
CA ALA A 254 14.90 -7.60 5.25
C ALA A 254 15.19 -6.53 4.20
N ALA A 255 16.18 -6.76 3.33
CA ALA A 255 16.50 -5.85 2.24
C ALA A 255 15.37 -5.76 1.20
N ARG A 256 14.87 -6.90 0.72
CA ARG A 256 13.79 -6.93 -0.30
C ARG A 256 12.44 -6.43 0.20
N ASN A 257 12.19 -6.53 1.50
CA ASN A 257 10.96 -6.06 2.13
C ASN A 257 11.14 -4.71 2.84
N ALA A 258 12.25 -4.01 2.60
CA ALA A 258 12.54 -2.74 3.26
C ALA A 258 11.34 -1.79 3.12
N ALA A 259 10.89 -1.25 4.25
CA ALA A 259 9.88 -0.21 4.27
C ALA A 259 10.48 1.11 3.76
N PRO A 260 9.64 2.10 3.39
CA PRO A 260 10.10 3.47 3.17
C PRO A 260 11.06 3.93 4.28
N PRO A 261 12.20 4.57 3.92
CA PRO A 261 12.39 5.39 2.72
C PRO A 261 12.97 4.63 1.52
N PHE A 262 13.13 3.30 1.61
CA PHE A 262 13.56 2.47 0.50
C PHE A 262 12.35 2.00 -0.31
N HIS A 263 12.41 2.21 -1.62
CA HIS A 263 11.41 1.80 -2.59
C HIS A 263 12.06 0.91 -3.65
N PHE A 264 11.24 0.31 -4.52
CA PHE A 264 11.72 -0.55 -5.59
C PHE A 264 10.98 -0.24 -6.89
N ASP A 265 11.72 -0.20 -7.99
CA ASP A 265 11.11 -0.14 -9.33
C ASP A 265 10.51 -1.51 -9.73
N LYS A 266 9.95 -1.58 -10.93
CA LYS A 266 9.33 -2.81 -11.48
C LYS A 266 10.34 -3.96 -11.63
N ASP A 267 11.62 -3.63 -11.83
CA ASP A 267 12.71 -4.60 -11.97
C ASP A 267 13.33 -5.00 -10.61
N GLY A 268 12.84 -4.40 -9.52
CA GLY A 268 13.33 -4.64 -8.17
C GLY A 268 14.61 -3.87 -7.82
N SER A 269 15.00 -2.88 -8.63
CA SER A 269 16.13 -2.00 -8.32
C SER A 269 15.77 -1.07 -7.16
N PRO A 270 16.70 -0.83 -6.22
CA PRO A 270 16.42 0.02 -5.07
C PRO A 270 16.31 1.48 -5.48
N LEU A 271 15.37 2.17 -4.87
CA LEU A 271 15.08 3.58 -5.06
C LEU A 271 15.02 4.27 -3.69
N ILE A 272 15.38 5.54 -3.65
CA ILE A 272 15.17 6.41 -2.49
C ILE A 272 14.78 7.79 -2.98
N HIS A 273 13.98 8.54 -2.23
CA HIS A 273 13.67 9.92 -2.61
C HIS A 273 14.95 10.75 -2.74
N ARG A 274 15.03 11.63 -3.76
CA ARG A 274 16.18 12.55 -3.88
C ARG A 274 16.21 13.56 -2.74
N LEU A 275 15.05 14.02 -2.31
CA LEU A 275 14.88 15.01 -1.25
C LEU A 275 14.10 14.40 -0.10
N LYS A 276 14.66 14.45 1.12
CA LYS A 276 13.99 13.92 2.32
C LYS A 276 12.61 14.52 2.58
N ALA A 277 12.41 15.79 2.22
CA ALA A 277 11.13 16.50 2.42
C ALA A 277 9.99 15.93 1.57
N ASN A 278 10.30 15.22 0.48
CA ASN A 278 9.31 14.56 -0.35
C ASN A 278 8.85 13.22 0.23
N HIS A 279 9.56 12.64 1.19
CA HIS A 279 9.22 11.34 1.75
C HIS A 279 8.06 11.45 2.75
N LEU A 280 6.99 10.71 2.49
CA LEU A 280 5.89 10.51 3.43
C LEU A 280 5.99 9.09 4.03
N PRO A 281 5.96 8.94 5.37
CA PRO A 281 5.99 7.64 6.03
C PRO A 281 4.60 6.98 5.98
N LEU A 282 4.05 6.79 4.78
CA LEU A 282 2.74 6.17 4.55
C LEU A 282 2.90 4.80 3.88
N PRO A 283 2.08 3.81 4.28
CA PRO A 283 2.05 2.53 3.58
C PRO A 283 1.36 2.69 2.21
N GLU A 284 1.74 1.86 1.25
CA GLU A 284 1.23 1.95 -0.14
C GLU A 284 -0.30 1.83 -0.23
N LEU A 285 -0.91 0.97 0.58
CA LEU A 285 -2.38 0.83 0.64
C LEU A 285 -3.07 2.12 1.10
N ALA A 286 -2.45 2.90 1.99
CA ALA A 286 -2.99 4.18 2.43
C ALA A 286 -2.93 5.22 1.30
N ILE A 287 -1.80 5.29 0.58
CA ILE A 287 -1.64 6.17 -0.58
C ILE A 287 -2.71 5.84 -1.63
N TYR A 288 -2.90 4.56 -1.95
CA TYR A 288 -3.93 4.12 -2.90
C TYR A 288 -5.32 4.55 -2.45
N TYR A 289 -5.67 4.33 -1.17
CA TYR A 289 -6.96 4.69 -0.62
C TYR A 289 -7.23 6.20 -0.71
N LEU A 290 -6.25 7.02 -0.35
CA LEU A 290 -6.35 8.48 -0.35
C LEU A 290 -6.57 9.05 -1.76
N VAL A 291 -5.75 8.63 -2.73
CA VAL A 291 -5.84 9.12 -4.11
C VAL A 291 -7.12 8.60 -4.77
N LEU A 292 -7.45 7.31 -4.61
CA LEU A 292 -8.68 6.74 -5.17
C LEU A 292 -9.93 7.39 -4.58
N TYR A 293 -9.95 7.72 -3.28
CA TYR A 293 -11.07 8.43 -2.69
C TYR A 293 -11.29 9.76 -3.39
N ASN A 294 -10.23 10.56 -3.56
CA ASN A 294 -10.31 11.85 -4.24
C ASN A 294 -10.83 11.70 -5.68
N LEU A 295 -10.25 10.78 -6.46
CA LEU A 295 -10.73 10.50 -7.82
C LEU A 295 -12.18 10.00 -7.85
N SER A 296 -12.60 9.17 -6.88
CA SER A 296 -13.97 8.68 -6.76
C SER A 296 -14.97 9.82 -6.49
N MET A 297 -14.56 10.83 -5.73
CA MET A 297 -15.36 12.01 -5.47
C MET A 297 -15.46 12.89 -6.71
N ILE A 298 -14.36 13.09 -7.43
CA ILE A 298 -14.33 13.87 -8.68
C ILE A 298 -15.25 13.24 -9.72
N CYS A 299 -15.06 11.97 -10.03
CA CYS A 299 -15.84 11.32 -11.09
C CYS A 299 -17.34 11.19 -10.77
N ARG A 300 -17.73 11.26 -9.48
CA ARG A 300 -19.13 11.21 -9.06
C ARG A 300 -19.80 12.58 -8.95
N TYR A 301 -19.09 13.60 -8.47
CA TYR A 301 -19.69 14.88 -8.08
C TYR A 301 -19.23 16.06 -8.93
N GLU A 302 -18.11 15.95 -9.66
CA GLU A 302 -17.58 17.01 -10.53
C GLU A 302 -17.72 16.58 -11.99
N THR A 303 -18.94 16.27 -12.42
CA THR A 303 -19.24 15.63 -13.72
C THR A 303 -18.81 16.45 -14.92
N GLU A 304 -18.95 17.78 -14.86
CA GLU A 304 -18.54 18.69 -15.93
C GLU A 304 -17.01 18.72 -16.06
N TRP A 305 -16.29 18.96 -14.95
CA TRP A 305 -14.83 18.96 -14.97
C TRP A 305 -14.27 17.59 -15.40
N TRP A 306 -14.79 16.50 -14.83
CA TRP A 306 -14.37 15.15 -15.18
C TRP A 306 -14.65 14.83 -16.65
N GLY A 307 -15.83 15.22 -17.14
CA GLY A 307 -16.21 15.11 -18.55
C GLY A 307 -15.25 15.89 -19.44
N GLU A 308 -15.03 17.18 -19.19
CA GLU A 308 -14.09 18.00 -19.95
C GLU A 308 -12.71 17.36 -20.00
N ARG A 309 -12.10 17.05 -18.86
CA ARG A 309 -10.73 16.49 -18.82
C ARG A 309 -10.59 15.19 -19.63
N ILE A 310 -11.63 14.36 -19.68
CA ILE A 310 -11.62 13.13 -20.49
C ILE A 310 -11.58 13.44 -21.99
N HIS A 311 -12.21 14.53 -22.42
CA HIS A 311 -12.40 14.86 -23.84
C HIS A 311 -11.42 15.92 -24.37
N THR A 312 -11.01 16.90 -23.55
CA THR A 312 -10.29 18.09 -24.02
C THR A 312 -8.77 17.94 -24.08
N MET A 313 -8.20 16.89 -23.47
CA MET A 313 -6.75 16.58 -23.50
C MET A 313 -5.81 17.79 -23.25
N ASP A 314 -6.30 18.81 -22.53
CA ASP A 314 -5.68 20.12 -22.39
C ASP A 314 -4.81 20.28 -21.14
N CYS A 315 -4.57 19.19 -20.39
CA CYS A 315 -3.68 19.20 -19.23
C CYS A 315 -2.91 17.88 -19.03
N ASP A 316 -1.75 18.00 -18.38
CA ASP A 316 -0.86 16.88 -18.07
C ASP A 316 -1.36 15.96 -16.95
N GLU A 317 -2.50 16.27 -16.33
CA GLU A 317 -3.01 15.52 -15.17
C GLU A 317 -3.62 14.18 -15.57
N ILE A 318 -4.20 14.07 -16.76
CA ILE A 318 -4.81 12.83 -17.24
C ILE A 318 -3.78 11.70 -17.38
N PRO A 319 -2.58 11.91 -17.94
CA PRO A 319 -1.48 10.96 -17.84
C PRO A 319 -1.18 10.47 -16.42
N PHE A 320 -1.13 11.36 -15.42
CA PHE A 320 -0.94 10.96 -14.02
C PHE A 320 -2.07 10.05 -13.54
N ILE A 321 -3.32 10.42 -13.82
CA ILE A 321 -4.48 9.63 -13.39
C ILE A 321 -4.47 8.26 -14.08
N LYS A 322 -4.22 8.19 -15.38
CA LYS A 322 -4.15 6.92 -16.13
C LYS A 322 -3.06 6.00 -15.57
N GLN A 323 -1.83 6.51 -15.43
CA GLN A 323 -0.71 5.73 -14.88
C GLN A 323 -1.00 5.25 -13.46
N PHE A 324 -1.62 6.09 -12.62
CA PHE A 324 -2.00 5.71 -11.27
C PHE A 324 -3.06 4.59 -11.26
N LEU A 325 -4.15 4.72 -12.04
CA LEU A 325 -5.21 3.71 -12.08
C LEU A 325 -4.70 2.37 -12.61
N GLU A 326 -3.82 2.37 -13.61
CA GLU A 326 -3.16 1.16 -14.11
C GLU A 326 -2.30 0.50 -13.04
N THR A 327 -1.50 1.30 -12.33
CA THR A 327 -0.65 0.84 -11.23
C THR A 327 -1.47 0.18 -10.13
N VAL A 328 -2.53 0.87 -9.67
CA VAL A 328 -3.43 0.35 -8.64
C VAL A 328 -4.10 -0.94 -9.10
N GLN A 329 -4.64 -0.96 -10.32
CA GLN A 329 -5.31 -2.14 -10.88
C GLN A 329 -4.36 -3.35 -10.94
N ALA A 330 -3.10 -3.15 -11.33
CA ALA A 330 -2.11 -4.23 -11.44
C ALA A 330 -1.59 -4.73 -10.08
N ARG A 331 -1.45 -3.85 -9.08
CA ARG A 331 -0.74 -4.15 -7.82
C ARG A 331 -1.65 -4.43 -6.63
N THR A 332 -2.90 -3.97 -6.63
CA THR A 332 -3.79 -4.05 -5.44
C THR A 332 -3.92 -5.48 -4.91
N LYS A 333 -4.17 -6.47 -5.78
CA LYS A 333 -4.32 -7.87 -5.35
C LYS A 333 -3.09 -8.38 -4.58
N LYS A 334 -1.89 -8.10 -5.10
CA LYS A 334 -0.61 -8.49 -4.47
C LYS A 334 -0.40 -7.78 -3.12
N LEU A 335 -0.78 -6.52 -3.00
CA LEU A 335 -0.71 -5.78 -1.73
C LEU A 335 -1.64 -6.36 -0.67
N ILE A 336 -2.88 -6.71 -1.06
CA ILE A 336 -3.85 -7.35 -0.16
C ILE A 336 -3.39 -8.74 0.26
N GLU A 337 -2.88 -9.54 -0.67
CA GLU A 337 -2.27 -10.83 -0.33
C GLU A 337 -1.10 -10.67 0.65
N ARG A 338 -0.21 -9.71 0.42
CA ARG A 338 0.89 -9.42 1.36
C ARG A 338 0.36 -9.00 2.72
N GLN A 339 -0.75 -8.26 2.79
CA GLN A 339 -1.32 -7.84 4.07
C GLN A 339 -1.99 -8.99 4.83
N LEU A 340 -2.69 -9.89 4.14
CA LEU A 340 -3.38 -11.03 4.76
C LEU A 340 -2.42 -12.15 5.18
N PHE A 341 -1.29 -12.30 4.50
CA PHE A 341 -0.34 -13.40 4.74
C PHE A 341 1.02 -12.96 5.29
N GLN A 342 1.08 -11.76 5.88
CA GLN A 342 2.18 -11.32 6.74
C GLN A 342 2.24 -12.18 7.99
#